data_AF-A0A7W8IMM4-F1
#
_entry.id   AF-A0A7W8IMM4-F1
#
_cell.length_a   1.000
_cell.length_b   1.000
_cell.length_c   1.000
_cell.angle_alpha   90.00
_cell.angle_beta   90.00
_cell.angle_gamma   90.00
#
_symmetry.space_group_name_H-M   'P 1'
#
loop_
_entity.id
_entity.type
_entity.pdbx_description
1 polymer ?
#
loop_
_entity_poly.entity_id
_entity_poly.type
_entity_poly.pdbx_seq_one_letter_code
_entity_poly.pdbx_strand_id
1 'polypeptide(L)' 'MEKRLLKVLKAVAELKDMSLGDLLEGIVLHAFEGKSAFSPQTLKEIEKLKNIYGLTLRASDSHHLKERR' A
#
# COMPACT_ATOMS: atom_id res chain seq x y z
N MET A 1 11.48 -2.88 -1.85
CA MET A 1 10.26 -2.03 -1.85
C MET A 1 10.64 -0.59 -1.52
N GLU A 2 10.04 0.40 -2.18
CA GLU A 2 10.33 1.81 -1.86
C GLU A 2 9.97 2.13 -0.40
N LYS A 3 10.81 2.94 0.25
CA LYS A 3 10.78 3.15 1.71
C LYS A 3 9.47 3.77 2.19
N ARG A 4 8.89 4.73 1.46
CA ARG A 4 7.63 5.39 1.80
C ARG A 4 6.44 4.49 1.54
N LEU A 5 6.45 3.69 0.48
CA LEU A 5 5.44 2.65 0.27
C LEU A 5 5.41 1.66 1.45
N LEU A 6 6.58 1.20 1.92
CA LEU A 6 6.65 0.34 3.10
C LEU A 6 6.08 1.02 4.36
N LYS A 7 6.33 2.31 4.57
CA LYS A 7 5.76 3.06 5.70
C LYS A 7 4.24 3.18 5.62
N VAL A 8 3.71 3.47 4.42
CA VAL A 8 2.26 3.52 4.20
C VAL A 8 1.64 2.15 4.49
N LEU A 9 2.19 1.06 3.96
CA LEU A 9 1.67 -0.29 4.20
C LEU A 9 1.70 -0.69 5.68
N LYS A 10 2.79 -0.40 6.39
CA LYS A 10 2.87 -0.64 7.84
C LYS A 10 1.81 0.15 8.62
N ALA A 11 1.59 1.41 8.27
CA ALA A 11 0.57 2.23 8.92
C ALA A 11 -0.86 1.77 8.62
N VAL A 12 -1.12 1.24 7.41
CA VAL A 12 -2.42 0.64 7.06
C VAL A 12 -2.65 -0.65 7.85
N ALA A 13 -1.62 -1.49 7.99
CA ALA A 13 -1.69 -2.73 8.77
C ALA A 13 -2.04 -2.42 10.23
N GLU A 14 -1.35 -1.45 10.84
CA GLU A 14 -1.64 -0.95 12.19
C GLU A 14 -3.07 -0.41 12.32
N LEU A 15 -3.52 0.41 11.37
CA LEU A 15 -4.88 0.98 11.37
C LEU A 15 -5.98 -0.10 11.31
N LYS A 16 -5.66 -1.28 10.78
CA LYS A 16 -6.58 -2.41 10.62
C LYS A 16 -6.35 -3.53 11.62
N ASP A 17 -5.48 -3.31 12.61
CA ASP A 17 -5.14 -4.29 13.65
C ASP A 17 -4.73 -5.66 13.06
N MET A 18 -3.85 -5.63 12.06
CA MET A 18 -3.36 -6.83 11.37
C MET A 18 -1.86 -6.76 11.13
N SER A 19 -1.24 -7.91 10.88
CA SER A 19 0.17 -7.92 10.50
C SER A 19 0.36 -7.38 9.09
N LEU A 20 1.59 -6.93 8.78
CA LEU A 20 1.95 -6.56 7.41
C LEU A 20 1.82 -7.75 6.45
N GLY A 21 2.04 -8.98 6.94
CA GLY A 21 1.90 -10.20 6.15
C GLY A 21 0.45 -10.43 5.74
N ASP A 22 -0.48 -10.38 6.69
CA ASP A 22 -1.92 -10.56 6.45
C ASP A 22 -2.47 -9.51 5.49
N LEU A 23 -2.05 -8.24 5.67
CA LEU A 23 -2.41 -7.15 4.77
C LEU A 23 -1.96 -7.45 3.33
N LEU A 24 -0.70 -7.87 3.16
CA LEU A 24 -0.15 -8.15 1.84
C LEU A 24 -0.81 -9.36 1.19
N GLU A 25 -1.04 -10.44 1.93
CA GLU A 25 -1.76 -11.62 1.45
C GLU A 25 -3.16 -11.23 0.97
N GLY A 26 -3.92 -10.47 1.77
CA GLY A 26 -5.23 -9.97 1.38
C GLY A 26 -5.22 -9.13 0.11
N ILE A 27 -4.26 -8.19 -0.02
CA ILE A 27 -4.12 -7.37 -1.24
C ILE A 27 -3.84 -8.24 -2.46
N VAL A 28 -2.92 -9.19 -2.35
CA VAL A 28 -2.50 -10.05 -3.47
C VAL A 28 -3.63 -10.98 -3.90
N LEU A 29 -4.36 -11.59 -2.96
CA LEU A 29 -5.50 -12.46 -3.26
C LEU A 29 -6.62 -11.69 -3.99
N HIS A 30 -6.97 -10.48 -3.51
CA HIS A 30 -7.94 -9.64 -4.23
C HIS A 30 -7.46 -9.27 -5.63
N ALA A 31 -6.17 -8.97 -5.80
CA ALA A 31 -5.61 -8.65 -7.12
C ALA A 31 -5.64 -9.86 -8.07
N PHE A 32 -5.35 -11.07 -7.59
CA PHE A 32 -5.48 -12.30 -8.37
C PHE A 32 -6.93 -12.56 -8.83
N GLU A 33 -7.90 -12.17 -8.02
CA GLU A 33 -9.34 -12.25 -8.35
C GLU A 33 -9.86 -11.05 -9.16
N GLY A 34 -9.02 -10.06 -9.47
CA GLY A 34 -9.43 -8.83 -10.16
C GLY A 34 -10.35 -7.91 -9.33
N LYS A 35 -10.32 -8.03 -8.00
CA LYS A 35 -11.14 -7.27 -7.06
C LYS A 35 -10.35 -6.13 -6.41
N SER A 36 -11.06 -5.13 -5.89
CA SER A 36 -10.45 -4.09 -5.06
C SER A 36 -10.15 -4.62 -3.66
N ALA A 37 -8.89 -4.50 -3.21
CA ALA A 37 -8.48 -4.88 -1.86
C ALA A 37 -8.97 -3.92 -0.77
N PHE A 38 -9.35 -2.69 -1.14
CA PHE A 38 -9.70 -1.65 -0.17
C PHE A 38 -11.08 -1.04 -0.46
N SER A 39 -11.80 -0.76 0.62
CA SER A 39 -13.04 0.02 0.57
C SER A 39 -12.77 1.51 0.29
N PRO A 40 -13.75 2.27 -0.22
CA PRO A 40 -13.60 3.72 -0.43
C PRO A 40 -13.16 4.49 0.83
N GLN A 41 -13.62 4.05 2.00
CA GLN A 41 -13.19 4.64 3.28
C GLN A 41 -11.71 4.35 3.56
N THR A 42 -11.25 3.12 3.34
CA THR A 42 -9.85 2.75 3.55
C THR A 42 -8.94 3.46 2.56
N LEU A 43 -9.37 3.66 1.32
CA LEU A 43 -8.65 4.46 0.33
C LEU A 43 -8.44 5.92 0.78
N LYS A 44 -9.44 6.53 1.43
CA LYS A 44 -9.29 7.89 2.00
C LYS A 44 -8.19 7.94 3.08
N GLU A 45 -8.13 6.94 3.95
CA GLU A 45 -7.07 6.87 4.98
C GLU A 45 -5.69 6.61 4.35
N ILE A 46 -5.62 5.76 3.32
CA ILE A 46 -4.39 5.54 2.55
C ILE A 46 -3.88 6.85 1.92
N GLU A 47 -4.75 7.67 1.34
CA GLU A 47 -4.34 8.97 0.77
C GLU A 47 -3.79 9.92 1.85
N LYS A 48 -4.36 9.96 3.05
CA LYS A 48 -3.79 10.73 4.16
C LYS A 48 -2.40 10.22 4.56
N LEU A 49 -2.25 8.90 4.68
CA LEU A 49 -0.95 8.28 5.01
C LEU A 49 0.10 8.54 3.91
N LYS A 50 -0.30 8.50 2.64
CA LYS A 50 0.57 8.87 1.51
C LYS A 50 1.08 10.30 1.64
N ASN A 51 0.21 11.24 2.01
CA ASN A 51 0.60 12.64 2.23
C ASN A 51 1.57 12.77 3.42
N ILE A 52 1.29 12.10 4.54
CA ILE A 52 2.16 12.12 5.74
C ILE A 52 3.57 11.60 5.41
N TYR A 53 3.67 10.50 4.65
CA TYR A 53 4.95 9.89 4.30
C TYR A 53 5.57 10.42 3.00
N GLY A 54 4.91 11.34 2.31
CA GLY A 54 5.35 11.88 1.03
C GLY A 54 5.46 10.84 -0.08
N LEU A 55 4.55 9.86 -0.13
CA LEU A 55 4.48 8.85 -1.19
C LEU A 55 3.72 9.41 -2.40
N THR A 56 4.45 9.75 -3.45
CA THR A 56 3.90 10.27 -4.71
C THR A 56 3.75 9.20 -5.81
N LEU A 57 4.24 7.99 -5.55
CA LEU A 57 4.21 6.89 -6.51
C LEU A 57 2.78 6.47 -6.85
N ARG A 58 2.60 6.11 -8.12
CA ARG A 58 1.38 5.57 -8.70
C ARG A 58 1.66 4.19 -9.29
N ALA A 59 0.59 3.47 -9.61
CA ALA A 59 0.71 2.16 -10.26
C ALA A 59 1.47 2.23 -11.60
N SER A 60 1.36 3.35 -12.33
CA SER A 60 2.13 3.62 -13.56
C SER A 60 3.64 3.71 -13.35
N ASP A 61 4.08 4.00 -12.12
CA ASP A 61 5.50 4.06 -11.77
C ASP A 61 6.06 2.68 -11.39
N SER A 62 5.18 1.66 -11.31
CA SER A 62 5.59 0.28 -11.08
C SER A 62 6.58 -0.16 -12.16
N HIS A 63 7.56 -1.00 -11.78
CA HIS A 63 8.62 -1.52 -12.65
C HIS A 63 9.62 -0.50 -13.21
N HIS A 64 9.43 0.80 -12.98
CA HIS A 64 10.39 1.86 -13.33
C HIS A 64 11.28 2.29 -12.16
N LEU A 65 11.02 1.77 -10.96
CA LEU A 65 11.82 2.02 -9.77
C LEU A 65 13.15 1.26 -9.85
N LYS A 66 14.23 1.96 -10.23
CA LYS A 66 15.59 1.42 -10.09
C LYS A 66 15.97 1.41 -8.61
N GLU A 67 16.36 0.25 -8.10
CA GLU A 67 17.01 0.14 -6.80
C GLU A 67 18.26 1.02 -6.78
N ARG A 68 18.28 2.04 -5.91
CA ARG A 68 19.54 2.68 -5.54
C ARG A 68 20.24 1.73 -4.59
N ARG A 69 21.29 1.06 -5.09
CA ARG A 69 22.26 0.36 -4.24
C ARG A 69 23.03 1.37 -3.39
#